data_AF-A0A3N4J772-F1
#
_entry.id   AF-A0A3N4J772-F1
#
_cell.length_a   1.000
_cell.length_b   1.000
_cell.length_c   1.000
_cell.angle_alpha   90.00
_cell.angle_beta   90.00
_cell.angle_gamma   90.00
#
_symmetry.space_group_name_H-M   'P 1'
#
loop_
_entity.id
_entity.type
_entity.pdbx_description
1 polymer ?
#
loop_
_entity_poly.entity_id
_entity_poly.type
_entity_poly.pdbx_seq_one_letter_code
_entity_poly.pdbx_strand_id
1 'polypeptide(L)'
;MPFPEASPLNIYLGTNALISLTTTYFYLTTPEPSIVKLGGKPSPTSIVLTQLLASGEALVSYMCLEGLFSSSSEARAMIVRGVGVYTLIHMSTFWWGHKKYVKHPKGAIPFICGLGMGAGVGVWWGVLRREGLPAFV
;
A
#
# COMPACT_ATOMS: atom_id res chain seq x y z
N MET A 1 8.15 24.13 3.09
CA MET A 1 6.70 23.99 2.90
C MET A 1 6.05 23.90 4.27
N PRO A 2 4.92 24.57 4.54
CA PRO A 2 4.18 24.39 5.78
C PRO A 2 3.73 22.94 5.93
N PHE A 3 3.60 22.46 7.18
CA PHE A 3 3.11 21.11 7.43
C PHE A 3 1.62 20.99 7.03
N PRO A 4 1.20 19.89 6.42
CA PRO A 4 -0.20 19.68 6.06
C PRO A 4 -1.08 19.62 7.31
N GLU A 5 -2.25 20.26 7.26
CA GLU A 5 -3.26 20.11 8.31
C GLU A 5 -3.73 18.65 8.42
N ALA A 6 -4.09 18.22 9.64
CA ALA A 6 -4.51 16.85 9.92
C ALA A 6 -5.93 16.54 9.40
N SER A 7 -6.09 16.53 8.07
CA SER A 7 -7.30 16.06 7.40
C SER A 7 -7.29 14.54 7.24
N PRO A 8 -8.45 13.86 7.11
CA PRO A 8 -8.51 12.42 6.87
C PRO A 8 -7.71 11.97 5.64
N LEU A 9 -7.69 12.77 4.57
CA LEU A 9 -6.90 12.50 3.36
C LEU A 9 -5.39 12.61 3.64
N ASN A 10 -4.95 13.64 4.39
CA ASN A 10 -3.54 13.80 4.73
C ASN A 10 -3.04 12.71 5.68
N ILE A 11 -3.90 12.27 6.62
CA ILE A 11 -3.61 11.11 7.48
C ILE A 11 -3.47 9.85 6.61
N TYR A 12 -4.41 9.61 5.69
CA TYR A 12 -4.33 8.47 4.78
C TYR A 12 -3.04 8.48 3.95
N LEU A 13 -2.72 9.60 3.29
CA LEU A 13 -1.51 9.73 2.48
C LEU A 13 -0.24 9.59 3.32
N GLY A 14 -0.15 10.28 4.46
CA GLY A 14 1.00 10.20 5.35
C GLY A 14 1.22 8.81 5.95
N THR A 15 0.15 8.13 6.36
CA THR A 15 0.23 6.77 6.89
C THR A 15 0.64 5.76 5.81
N ASN A 16 0.08 5.83 4.59
CA ASN A 16 0.50 4.95 3.49
C ASN A 16 1.95 5.24 3.09
N ALA A 17 2.35 6.51 3.02
CA ALA A 17 3.73 6.89 2.76
C ALA A 17 4.71 6.23 3.74
N LEU A 18 4.40 6.31 5.04
CA LEU A 18 5.24 5.76 6.10
C LEU A 18 5.26 4.23 6.09
N ILE A 19 4.10 3.58 5.94
CA ILE A 19 4.00 2.11 5.88
C ILE A 19 4.79 1.58 4.69
N SER A 20 4.60 2.16 3.51
CA SER A 20 5.31 1.72 2.30
C SER A 20 6.81 1.98 2.37
N LEU A 21 7.24 3.12 2.94
CA LEU A 21 8.66 3.38 3.17
C LEU A 21 9.29 2.36 4.13
N THR A 22 8.58 2.06 5.22
CA THR A 22 9.02 1.07 6.22
C THR A 22 9.11 -0.33 5.61
N THR A 23 8.12 -0.70 4.80
CA THR A 23 8.09 -1.99 4.09
C THR A 23 9.25 -2.09 3.10
N THR A 24 9.48 -1.03 2.32
CA THR A 24 10.64 -0.91 1.41
C THR A 24 11.95 -1.13 2.17
N TYR A 25 12.13 -0.42 3.29
CA TYR A 25 13.33 -0.52 4.09
C TYR A 25 13.58 -1.97 4.56
N PHE A 26 12.57 -2.65 5.09
CA PHE A 26 12.71 -4.03 5.53
C PHE A 26 12.96 -4.99 4.37
N TYR A 27 12.29 -4.82 3.23
CA TYR A 27 12.48 -5.68 2.05
C TYR A 27 13.87 -5.53 1.44
N LEU A 28 14.48 -4.34 1.51
CA LEU A 28 15.84 -4.12 1.01
C LEU A 28 16.92 -4.59 2.00
N THR A 29 16.74 -4.33 3.29
CA THR A 29 17.77 -4.60 4.31
C THR A 29 17.70 -6.01 4.89
N THR A 30 16.49 -6.56 5.01
CA THR A 30 16.20 -7.85 5.65
C THR A 30 15.15 -8.66 4.86
N PRO A 31 15.43 -9.02 3.59
CA PRO A 31 14.48 -9.75 2.75
C PRO A 31 14.15 -11.15 3.29
N GLU A 32 15.14 -11.91 3.78
CA GLU A 32 14.91 -13.28 4.27
C GLU A 32 14.04 -13.31 5.53
N PRO A 33 14.30 -12.51 6.59
CA PRO A 33 13.38 -12.42 7.73
C PRO A 33 11.96 -12.03 7.32
N SER A 34 11.81 -11.13 6.34
CA SER A 34 10.51 -10.72 5.82
C SER A 34 9.76 -11.88 5.17
N ILE A 35 10.45 -12.70 4.37
CA ILE A 35 9.89 -13.91 3.74
C ILE A 35 9.48 -14.94 4.80
N VAL A 36 10.34 -15.19 5.79
CA VAL A 36 10.07 -16.16 6.87
C VAL A 36 8.89 -15.73 7.75
N LYS A 37 8.81 -14.43 8.09
CA LYS A 37 7.70 -13.86 8.88
C LYS A 37 6.34 -14.11 8.20
N LEU A 38 6.35 -14.13 6.87
CA LEU A 38 5.19 -14.40 6.02
C LEU A 38 5.07 -15.88 5.65
N GLY A 39 5.68 -16.80 6.42
CA GLY A 39 5.55 -18.25 6.23
C GLY A 39 6.16 -18.80 4.94
N GLY A 40 6.92 -18.00 4.20
CA GLY A 40 7.65 -18.41 3.01
C GLY A 40 8.97 -19.11 3.34
N LYS A 41 9.61 -19.67 2.32
CA LYS A 41 10.98 -20.19 2.39
C LYS A 41 11.90 -19.30 1.56
N PRO A 42 12.92 -18.67 2.17
CA PRO A 42 13.90 -17.90 1.42
C PRO A 42 14.60 -18.75 0.36
N SER A 43 14.76 -18.16 -0.81
CA SER A 43 15.47 -18.67 -1.98
C SER A 43 16.02 -17.47 -2.77
N PRO A 44 17.03 -17.65 -3.63
CA PRO A 44 17.54 -16.56 -4.46
C PRO A 44 16.42 -15.85 -5.24
N THR A 45 15.49 -16.61 -5.82
CA THR A 45 14.34 -16.05 -6.54
C THR A 45 13.42 -15.24 -5.64
N SER A 46 13.05 -15.75 -4.46
CA SER A 46 12.15 -15.02 -3.57
C SER A 46 12.80 -13.75 -3.02
N ILE A 47 14.11 -13.74 -2.79
CA ILE A 47 14.83 -12.54 -2.34
C ILE A 47 14.79 -11.44 -3.41
N VAL A 48 15.10 -11.79 -4.66
CA VAL A 48 15.02 -10.84 -5.79
C VAL A 48 13.59 -10.31 -5.96
N LEU A 49 12.59 -11.18 -5.87
CA LEU A 49 11.18 -10.76 -5.94
C LEU A 49 10.79 -9.83 -4.78
N THR A 50 11.26 -10.10 -3.55
CA THR A 50 11.03 -9.21 -2.40
C THR A 50 11.68 -7.83 -2.62
N GLN A 51 12.87 -7.77 -3.20
CA GLN A 51 13.51 -6.50 -3.55
C GLN A 51 12.80 -5.77 -4.69
N LEU A 52 12.25 -6.49 -5.67
CA LEU A 52 11.41 -5.90 -6.71
C LEU A 52 10.13 -5.30 -6.11
N LEU A 53 9.49 -6.00 -5.17
CA LEU A 53 8.35 -5.47 -4.43
C LEU A 53 8.72 -4.21 -3.63
N ALA A 54 9.92 -4.15 -3.07
CA ALA A 54 10.41 -2.96 -2.39
C ALA A 54 10.42 -1.72 -3.31
N SER A 55 10.71 -1.90 -4.60
CA SER A 55 10.68 -0.81 -5.58
C SER A 55 9.25 -0.28 -5.81
N GLY A 56 8.27 -1.19 -5.81
CA GLY A 56 6.85 -0.81 -5.87
C GLY A 56 6.39 -0.05 -4.63
N GLU A 57 6.77 -0.51 -3.45
CA GLU A 57 6.49 0.17 -2.17
C GLU A 57 7.17 1.55 -2.11
N ALA A 58 8.42 1.68 -2.60
CA ALA A 58 9.11 2.96 -2.64
C ALA A 58 8.36 3.97 -3.52
N LEU A 59 7.86 3.52 -4.68
CA LEU A 59 7.06 4.35 -5.58
C LEU A 59 5.74 4.78 -4.94
N VAL A 60 5.04 3.86 -4.25
CA VAL A 60 3.82 4.20 -3.49
C VAL A 60 4.10 5.24 -2.42
N SER A 61 5.20 5.08 -1.68
CA SER A 61 5.61 6.05 -0.66
C SER A 61 5.84 7.43 -1.26
N TYR A 62 6.60 7.50 -2.35
CA TYR A 62 6.85 8.73 -3.08
C TYR A 62 5.56 9.39 -3.56
N MET A 63 4.68 8.64 -4.25
CA MET A 63 3.39 9.17 -4.72
C MET A 63 2.52 9.69 -3.57
N CYS A 64 2.50 9.00 -2.43
CA CYS A 64 1.74 9.44 -1.27
C CYS A 64 2.30 10.75 -0.68
N LEU A 65 3.63 10.91 -0.64
CA LEU A 65 4.28 12.17 -0.24
C LEU A 65 3.96 13.31 -1.22
N GLU A 66 4.05 13.05 -2.53
CA GLU A 66 3.63 14.01 -3.56
C GLU A 66 2.17 14.44 -3.36
N GLY A 67 1.26 13.50 -3.08
CA GLY A 67 -0.14 13.80 -2.79
C GLY A 67 -0.32 14.59 -1.49
N LEU A 68 0.50 14.32 -0.48
CA LEU A 68 0.43 14.97 0.82
C LEU A 68 0.81 16.46 0.75
N PHE A 69 1.77 16.79 -0.12
CA PHE A 69 2.25 18.17 -0.31
C PHE A 69 1.67 18.86 -1.55
N SER A 70 0.85 18.18 -2.35
CA SER A 70 0.19 18.76 -3.52
C SER A 70 -1.02 19.61 -3.13
N SER A 71 -1.21 20.72 -3.84
CA SER A 71 -2.42 21.55 -3.78
C SER A 71 -3.47 21.16 -4.83
N SER A 72 -3.13 20.28 -5.79
CA SER A 72 -4.05 19.84 -6.84
C SER A 72 -4.92 18.69 -6.34
N SER A 73 -6.22 18.95 -6.17
CA SER A 73 -7.20 17.93 -5.79
C SER A 73 -7.28 16.78 -6.81
N GLU A 74 -7.07 17.07 -8.09
CA GLU A 74 -7.04 16.09 -9.18
C GLU A 74 -5.83 15.16 -9.06
N ALA A 75 -4.63 15.72 -8.83
CA ALA A 75 -3.41 14.93 -8.61
C ALA A 75 -3.55 14.04 -7.37
N ARG A 76 -4.09 14.58 -6.26
CA ARG A 76 -4.34 13.84 -5.02
C ARG A 76 -5.32 12.69 -5.25
N ALA A 77 -6.41 12.92 -5.98
CA ALA A 77 -7.38 11.88 -6.32
C ALA A 77 -6.77 10.78 -7.21
N MET A 78 -5.96 11.15 -8.20
CA MET A 78 -5.22 10.21 -9.05
C MET A 78 -4.28 9.33 -8.24
N ILE A 79 -3.53 9.91 -7.29
CA ILE A 79 -2.63 9.19 -6.40
C ILE A 79 -3.40 8.16 -5.57
N VAL A 80 -4.50 8.56 -4.93
CA VAL A 80 -5.28 7.64 -4.10
C VAL A 80 -5.86 6.48 -4.93
N ARG A 81 -6.31 6.74 -6.17
CA ARG A 81 -6.73 5.69 -7.10
C ARG A 81 -5.58 4.74 -7.44
N GLY A 82 -4.41 5.29 -7.77
CA GLY A 82 -3.21 4.52 -8.08
C GLY A 82 -2.79 3.61 -6.92
N VAL A 83 -2.76 4.14 -5.70
CA VAL A 83 -2.48 3.38 -4.47
C VAL A 83 -3.53 2.29 -4.24
N GLY A 84 -4.80 2.57 -4.50
CA GLY A 84 -5.88 1.58 -4.43
C GLY A 84 -5.68 0.42 -5.41
N VAL A 85 -5.37 0.72 -6.68
CA VAL A 85 -5.09 -0.30 -7.71
C VAL A 85 -3.85 -1.12 -7.35
N TYR A 86 -2.77 -0.45 -6.93
CA TYR A 86 -1.56 -1.12 -6.45
C TYR A 86 -1.88 -2.08 -5.31
N THR A 87 -2.63 -1.62 -4.31
CA THR A 87 -2.98 -2.44 -3.13
C THR A 87 -3.80 -3.66 -3.54
N LEU A 88 -4.76 -3.50 -4.45
CA LEU A 88 -5.55 -4.62 -4.98
C LEU A 88 -4.67 -5.66 -5.66
N ILE A 89 -3.78 -5.24 -6.57
CA ILE A 89 -2.89 -6.14 -7.30
C ILE A 89 -1.90 -6.81 -6.34
N HIS A 90 -1.25 -6.02 -5.48
CA HIS A 90 -0.24 -6.48 -4.53
C HIS A 90 -0.83 -7.50 -3.57
N MET A 91 -1.94 -7.17 -2.90
CA MET A 91 -2.55 -8.04 -1.90
C MET A 91 -3.21 -9.27 -2.52
N SER A 92 -3.77 -9.16 -3.74
CA SER A 92 -4.35 -10.31 -4.45
C SER A 92 -3.28 -11.30 -4.92
N THR A 93 -2.16 -10.79 -5.46
CA THR A 93 -1.02 -11.62 -5.86
C THR A 93 -0.39 -12.28 -4.65
N PHE A 94 -0.21 -11.53 -3.56
CA PHE A 94 0.26 -12.05 -2.29
C PHE A 94 -0.66 -13.15 -1.76
N TRP A 95 -1.97 -12.89 -1.65
CA TRP A 95 -2.96 -13.86 -1.17
C TRP A 95 -2.97 -15.15 -2.01
N TRP A 96 -2.98 -15.03 -3.34
CA TRP A 96 -2.94 -16.17 -4.24
C TRP A 96 -1.69 -17.02 -4.02
N GLY A 97 -0.52 -16.38 -3.96
CA GLY A 97 0.75 -17.06 -3.70
C GLY A 97 0.76 -17.72 -2.32
N HIS A 98 0.25 -17.02 -1.32
CA HIS A 98 0.23 -17.50 0.05
C HIS A 98 -0.68 -18.73 0.21
N LYS A 99 -1.88 -18.71 -0.40
CA LYS A 99 -2.81 -19.84 -0.41
C LYS A 99 -2.25 -21.05 -1.17
N LYS A 100 -1.51 -20.82 -2.26
CA LYS A 100 -1.02 -21.89 -3.14
C LYS A 100 0.27 -22.53 -2.63
N TYR A 101 1.17 -21.76 -2.02
CA TYR A 101 2.54 -22.21 -1.75
C TYR A 101 2.89 -22.29 -0.25
N VAL A 102 2.07 -21.76 0.66
CA VAL A 102 2.35 -21.82 2.11
C VAL A 102 1.44 -22.83 2.81
N LYS A 103 2.05 -23.85 3.45
CA LYS A 103 1.32 -24.92 4.16
C LYS A 103 0.58 -24.45 5.42
N HIS A 104 1.08 -23.39 6.08
CA HIS A 104 0.48 -22.81 7.29
C HIS A 104 0.50 -21.28 7.21
N PRO A 105 -0.48 -20.65 6.53
CA PRO A 105 -0.50 -19.21 6.33
C PRO A 105 -0.77 -18.47 7.65
N LYS A 106 0.29 -18.13 8.38
CA LYS A 106 0.22 -17.24 9.55
C LYS A 106 0.08 -15.80 9.05
N GLY A 107 -0.87 -15.04 9.61
CA GLY A 107 -1.11 -13.64 9.22
C GLY A 107 -2.17 -13.43 8.13
N ALA A 108 -2.89 -14.47 7.69
CA ALA A 108 -3.97 -14.36 6.70
C ALA A 108 -5.07 -13.33 7.06
N ILE A 109 -5.35 -13.14 8.35
CA ILE A 109 -6.37 -12.20 8.85
C ILE A 109 -5.98 -10.73 8.57
N PRO A 110 -4.81 -10.23 9.00
CA PRO A 110 -4.38 -8.87 8.65
C PRO A 110 -4.30 -8.62 7.14
N PHE A 111 -4.07 -9.65 6.31
CA PHE A 111 -4.12 -9.51 4.84
C PHE A 111 -5.52 -9.26 4.31
N ILE A 112 -6.53 -10.00 4.77
CA ILE A 112 -7.94 -9.77 4.37
C ILE A 112 -8.40 -8.39 4.83
N CYS A 113 -8.04 -7.99 6.05
CA CYS A 113 -8.33 -6.65 6.56
C CYS A 113 -7.62 -5.55 5.76
N GLY A 114 -6.36 -5.74 5.38
CA GLY A 114 -5.60 -4.79 4.56
C GLY A 114 -6.14 -4.66 3.14
N LEU A 115 -6.58 -5.77 2.54
CA LEU A 115 -7.21 -5.79 1.22
C LEU A 115 -8.58 -5.08 1.26
N GLY A 116 -9.39 -5.36 2.29
CA GLY A 116 -10.67 -4.70 2.49
C GLY A 116 -10.55 -3.20 2.75
N MET A 117 -9.60 -2.77 3.60
CA MET A 117 -9.35 -1.35 3.86
C MET A 117 -8.73 -0.64 2.66
N GLY A 118 -7.73 -1.24 2.00
CA GLY A 118 -7.07 -0.64 0.84
C GLY A 118 -8.00 -0.48 -0.36
N ALA A 119 -8.78 -1.52 -0.68
CA ALA A 119 -9.79 -1.48 -1.72
C ALA A 119 -10.94 -0.54 -1.35
N GLY A 120 -11.45 -0.65 -0.11
CA GLY A 120 -12.56 0.17 0.38
C GLY A 120 -12.22 1.65 0.40
N VAL A 121 -11.06 2.03 0.91
CA VAL A 121 -10.62 3.44 0.95
C VAL A 121 -10.24 3.92 -0.45
N GLY A 122 -9.56 3.11 -1.27
CA GLY A 122 -9.24 3.48 -2.66
C GLY A 122 -10.50 3.73 -3.51
N VAL A 123 -11.54 2.90 -3.38
CA VAL A 123 -12.83 3.09 -4.04
C VAL A 123 -13.59 4.28 -3.44
N TRP A 124 -13.68 4.37 -2.12
CA TRP A 124 -14.41 5.45 -1.44
C TRP A 124 -13.82 6.83 -1.74
N TRP A 125 -12.50 6.99 -1.69
CA TRP A 125 -11.84 8.26 -1.95
C TRP A 125 -11.61 8.53 -3.43
N GLY A 126 -11.22 7.50 -4.19
CA GLY A 126 -10.94 7.66 -5.61
C GLY A 126 -12.21 7.85 -6.45
N VAL A 127 -13.30 7.18 -6.09
CA VAL A 127 -14.53 7.14 -6.91
C VAL A 127 -15.65 7.98 -6.29
N LEU A 128 -15.86 7.90 -4.97
CA LEU A 128 -17.06 8.45 -4.33
C LEU A 128 -16.87 9.86 -3.72
N ARG A 129 -15.66 10.26 -3.31
CA ARG A 129 -15.42 11.58 -2.72
C ARG A 129 -14.43 12.41 -3.54
N ARG A 130 -14.94 13.27 -4.43
CA ARG A 130 -14.15 14.39 -4.98
C ARG A 130 -14.14 15.52 -3.95
N GLU A 131 -12.97 16.05 -3.59
CA GLU A 131 -12.92 17.34 -2.90
C GLU A 131 -13.64 18.38 -3.79
N GLY A 132 -14.75 18.93 -3.29
CA GLY A 132 -15.63 19.87 -4.02
C GLY A 132 -17.00 19.33 -4.45
N LEU A 133 -17.31 18.04 -4.26
CA LEU A 133 -18.68 17.53 -4.42
C LEU A 133 -19.24 17.10 -3.05
N PRO A 134 -20.49 17.50 -2.71
CA PRO A 134 -21.13 17.06 -1.49
C PRO A 134 -21.21 15.54 -1.49
N ALA A 135 -20.75 14.93 -0.41
CA ALA A 135 -21.04 13.53 -0.16
C ALA A 135 -22.56 13.43 0.02
N PHE A 136 -23.21 12.69 -0.88
CA PHE A 136 -24.65 12.40 -0.90
C PHE A 136 -25.58 13.53 -1.36
N VAL A 137 -26.19 13.31 -2.53
CA VAL A 137 -27.65 13.36 -2.67
C VAL A 137 -28.11 11.92 -2.85
#